data_AF-W8VUJ5-F1
#
_entry.id   AF-W8VUJ5-F1
#
_cell.length_a   1.000
_cell.length_b   1.000
_cell.length_c   1.000
_cell.angle_alpha   90.00
_cell.angle_beta   90.00
_cell.angle_gamma   90.00
#
_symmetry.space_group_name_H-M   'P 1'
#
loop_
_entity.id
_entity.type
_entity.pdbx_description
1 polymer ?
#
loop_
_entity_poly.entity_id
_entity_poly.type
_entity_poly.pdbx_seq_one_letter_code
_entity_poly.pdbx_strand_id
1 'polypeptide(L)'
;MAPVYEVPAMGFTGNDFLNSALLVHSAKSPMETLEILQGIESSMGRKPKVGATYENRVIDLDILLFDDIIVNEAGLVIPHPHMQDRDFVMKPLNAIARDVIHPKFQKSIEALTFSKELTDMVDQSGISLSQNASSFQTQLNQFPLDQLNFIAIEGNIGSGKTSLALKISEDFNGKCVLERFADNPFLPLFYEDKERYSFPLEMSFLADRYQQLSDDVAQHDLFTNFTVADYYVIKSLIFSKITLQAEEYALYKRLFNMMYKELVKPDLYIYLYQTEERLLENIKKRGRDYEQNIEADYLAQIQQGYAEFIRSQKDLNIKVIDVTDLDFVNNQEDYLNVLKQIAAAIAAD
;
A
#
# COMPACT_ATOMS: atom_id res chain seq x y z
N MET A 1 -10.17 -10.44 1.61
CA MET A 1 -10.26 -11.91 1.88
C MET A 1 -11.72 -12.25 2.15
N ALA A 2 -12.20 -13.40 1.66
CA ALA A 2 -13.55 -13.89 1.91
C ALA A 2 -13.68 -14.48 3.33
N PRO A 3 -14.91 -14.59 3.88
CA PRO A 3 -15.13 -15.38 5.09
C PRO A 3 -14.54 -16.79 4.97
N VAL A 4 -14.13 -17.36 6.11
CA VAL A 4 -13.61 -18.73 6.16
C VAL A 4 -14.77 -19.71 6.30
N TYR A 5 -14.76 -20.75 5.47
CA TYR A 5 -15.77 -21.82 5.46
C TYR A 5 -15.12 -23.13 5.91
N GLU A 6 -15.81 -23.87 6.76
CA GLU A 6 -15.44 -25.21 7.25
C GLU A 6 -16.14 -26.28 6.42
N VAL A 7 -15.40 -27.33 6.06
CA VAL A 7 -15.90 -28.44 5.24
C VAL A 7 -15.38 -29.76 5.83
N PRO A 8 -16.26 -30.72 6.15
CA PRO A 8 -15.86 -32.01 6.65
C PRO A 8 -14.91 -32.75 5.69
N ALA A 9 -13.95 -33.49 6.24
CA ALA A 9 -13.08 -34.34 5.44
C ALA A 9 -13.90 -35.43 4.73
N MET A 10 -13.91 -35.39 3.39
CA MET A 10 -14.64 -36.36 2.57
C MET A 10 -13.71 -37.51 2.16
N GLY A 11 -14.04 -38.74 2.59
CA GLY A 11 -13.35 -39.97 2.16
C GLY A 11 -12.21 -40.45 3.05
N PHE A 12 -11.94 -39.81 4.20
CA PHE A 12 -11.02 -40.29 5.23
C PHE A 12 -11.34 -39.67 6.59
N THR A 13 -10.82 -40.23 7.69
CA THR A 13 -10.94 -39.65 9.04
C THR A 13 -9.91 -38.54 9.21
N GLY A 14 -10.37 -37.29 9.29
CA GLY A 14 -9.53 -36.10 9.45
C GLY A 14 -10.26 -34.94 10.10
N ASN A 15 -9.53 -33.85 10.37
CA ASN A 15 -10.15 -32.59 10.80
C ASN A 15 -10.88 -31.93 9.62
N ASP A 16 -11.82 -31.05 9.93
CA ASP A 16 -12.49 -30.22 8.93
C ASP A 16 -11.47 -29.32 8.21
N PHE A 17 -11.70 -29.12 6.91
CA PHE A 17 -10.89 -28.25 6.08
C PHE A 17 -11.43 -26.83 6.11
N LEU A 18 -10.52 -25.88 6.23
CA LEU A 18 -10.81 -24.44 6.16
C LEU A 18 -10.57 -23.94 4.74
N ASN A 19 -11.54 -23.22 4.19
CA ASN A 19 -11.53 -22.74 2.82
C ASN A 19 -11.87 -21.25 2.78
N SER A 20 -11.06 -20.46 2.06
CA SER A 20 -11.30 -19.04 1.81
C SER A 20 -10.75 -18.65 0.44
N ALA A 21 -11.18 -17.50 -0.08
CA ALA A 21 -10.65 -16.89 -1.28
C ALA A 21 -10.02 -15.54 -0.94
N LEU A 22 -8.93 -15.22 -1.64
CA LEU A 22 -8.26 -13.93 -1.54
C LEU A 22 -8.28 -13.25 -2.90
N LEU A 23 -8.61 -11.97 -2.91
CA LEU A 23 -8.33 -11.07 -4.03
C LEU A 23 -6.97 -10.42 -3.75
N VAL A 24 -6.06 -10.46 -4.71
CA VAL A 24 -4.71 -9.93 -4.58
C VAL A 24 -4.40 -9.08 -5.81
N HIS A 25 -3.94 -7.85 -5.59
CA HIS A 25 -3.37 -7.01 -6.64
C HIS A 25 -1.87 -7.26 -6.70
N SER A 26 -1.35 -7.53 -7.89
CA SER A 26 0.07 -7.85 -8.09
C SER A 26 0.50 -7.51 -9.51
N ALA A 27 1.71 -6.98 -9.66
CA ALA A 27 2.35 -6.78 -10.96
C ALA A 27 3.02 -8.06 -11.51
N LYS A 28 2.92 -9.18 -10.80
CA LYS A 28 3.52 -10.47 -11.17
C LYS A 28 2.65 -11.18 -12.19
N SER A 29 3.26 -11.90 -13.11
CA SER A 29 2.58 -12.79 -14.04
C SER A 29 1.92 -13.99 -13.32
N PRO A 30 1.02 -14.73 -14.01
CA PRO A 30 0.43 -15.94 -13.44
C PRO A 30 1.47 -16.99 -13.02
N MET A 31 2.56 -17.13 -13.80
CA MET A 31 3.60 -18.11 -13.51
C MET A 31 4.45 -17.70 -12.31
N GLU A 32 4.88 -16.44 -12.23
CA GLU A 32 5.58 -15.91 -11.05
C GLU A 32 4.71 -16.02 -9.79
N THR A 33 3.40 -15.81 -9.93
CA THR A 33 2.44 -15.99 -8.83
C THR A 33 2.39 -17.45 -8.39
N LEU A 34 2.30 -18.40 -9.32
CA LEU A 34 2.30 -19.83 -9.01
C LEU A 34 3.59 -20.26 -8.27
N GLU A 35 4.75 -19.80 -8.73
CA GLU A 35 6.04 -20.10 -8.08
C GLU A 35 6.07 -19.62 -6.62
N ILE A 36 5.53 -18.42 -6.36
CA ILE A 36 5.41 -17.88 -5.00
C ILE A 36 4.47 -18.73 -4.14
N LEU A 37 3.30 -19.10 -4.66
CA LEU A 37 2.35 -19.94 -3.92
C LEU A 37 2.99 -21.29 -3.55
N GLN A 38 3.66 -21.94 -4.50
CA GLN A 38 4.39 -23.20 -4.26
C GLN A 38 5.53 -23.03 -3.25
N GLY A 39 6.23 -21.89 -3.28
CA GLY A 39 7.25 -21.53 -2.29
C GLY A 39 6.67 -21.41 -0.89
N ILE A 40 5.52 -20.74 -0.74
CA ILE A 40 4.80 -20.62 0.54
C ILE A 40 4.42 -22.01 1.06
N GLU A 41 3.78 -22.84 0.23
CA GLU A 41 3.40 -24.20 0.61
C GLU A 41 4.60 -25.04 1.07
N SER A 42 5.72 -24.96 0.33
CA SER A 42 6.95 -25.67 0.66
C SER A 42 7.53 -25.22 2.00
N SER A 43 7.54 -23.90 2.26
CA SER A 43 7.99 -23.33 3.54
C SER A 43 7.10 -23.76 4.72
N MET A 44 5.82 -24.02 4.47
CA MET A 44 4.85 -24.54 5.45
C MET A 44 4.90 -26.07 5.58
N GLY A 45 5.90 -26.72 4.97
CA GLY A 45 6.18 -28.14 5.14
C GLY A 45 5.53 -29.06 4.11
N ARG A 46 4.99 -28.54 2.99
CA ARG A 46 4.51 -29.37 1.89
C ARG A 46 5.67 -30.18 1.33
N LYS A 47 5.55 -31.50 1.40
CA LYS A 47 6.50 -32.43 0.78
C LYS A 47 6.04 -32.78 -0.63
N PRO A 48 6.96 -33.11 -1.55
CA PRO A 48 6.59 -33.66 -2.86
C PRO A 48 5.70 -34.89 -2.68
N LYS A 49 4.63 -35.00 -3.49
CA LYS A 49 3.71 -36.14 -3.43
C LYS A 49 4.46 -37.46 -3.64
N VAL A 50 4.39 -38.36 -2.65
CA VAL A 50 4.84 -39.75 -2.78
C VAL A 50 3.58 -40.62 -2.87
N GLY A 51 3.07 -40.86 -4.08
CA GLY A 51 1.91 -41.72 -4.32
C GLY A 51 0.57 -40.98 -4.54
N ALA A 52 -0.53 -41.74 -4.53
CA ALA A 52 -1.89 -41.30 -4.90
C ALA A 52 -2.84 -41.07 -3.71
N THR A 53 -2.36 -41.19 -2.47
CA THR A 53 -3.16 -41.00 -1.26
C THR A 53 -3.38 -39.53 -0.93
N TYR A 54 -4.61 -39.18 -0.51
CA TYR A 54 -4.91 -37.87 0.06
C TYR A 54 -4.29 -37.80 1.46
N GLU A 55 -3.47 -36.78 1.70
CA GLU A 55 -2.81 -36.54 2.99
C GLU A 55 -3.25 -35.16 3.52
N ASN A 56 -3.35 -35.04 4.84
CA ASN A 56 -3.55 -33.74 5.48
C ASN A 56 -2.36 -32.82 5.14
N ARG A 57 -2.67 -31.63 4.63
CA ARG A 57 -1.68 -30.59 4.33
C ARG A 57 -1.96 -29.39 5.22
N VAL A 58 -0.92 -28.67 5.59
CA VAL A 58 -1.04 -27.44 6.39
C VAL A 58 -1.78 -26.36 5.58
N ILE A 59 -1.49 -26.24 4.28
CA ILE A 59 -2.16 -25.33 3.36
C ILE A 59 -2.12 -25.88 1.92
N ASP A 60 -3.12 -25.52 1.11
CA ASP A 60 -3.16 -25.72 -0.35
C ASP A 60 -3.57 -24.38 -0.98
N LEU A 61 -2.78 -23.85 -1.91
CA LEU A 61 -2.95 -22.54 -2.52
C LEU A 61 -3.12 -22.66 -4.03
N ASP A 62 -4.33 -22.38 -4.52
CA ASP A 62 -4.67 -22.45 -5.95
C ASP A 62 -4.99 -21.07 -6.53
N ILE A 63 -4.57 -20.83 -7.78
CA ILE A 63 -5.03 -19.67 -8.57
C ILE A 63 -6.36 -20.02 -9.23
N LEU A 64 -7.45 -19.37 -8.81
CA LEU A 64 -8.79 -19.62 -9.37
C LEU A 64 -9.01 -18.84 -10.68
N LEU A 65 -8.71 -17.55 -10.64
CA LEU A 65 -8.85 -16.59 -11.72
C LEU A 65 -7.63 -15.68 -11.73
N PHE A 66 -7.35 -15.09 -12.89
CA PHE A 66 -6.34 -14.06 -13.06
C PHE A 66 -6.88 -13.09 -14.11
N ASP A 67 -7.31 -11.91 -13.67
CA ASP A 67 -8.02 -10.92 -14.51
C ASP A 67 -9.07 -11.58 -15.44
N ASP A 68 -9.03 -11.25 -16.73
CA ASP A 68 -9.86 -11.82 -17.79
C ASP A 68 -9.09 -12.80 -18.70
N ILE A 69 -7.89 -13.23 -18.28
CA ILE A 69 -7.01 -14.06 -19.11
C ILE A 69 -7.32 -15.56 -18.98
N ILE A 70 -6.96 -16.31 -20.03
CA ILE A 70 -7.02 -17.77 -20.07
C ILE A 70 -5.60 -18.30 -20.27
N VAL A 71 -5.13 -19.11 -19.33
CA VAL A 71 -3.82 -19.77 -19.37
C VAL A 71 -4.03 -21.28 -19.51
N ASN A 72 -3.30 -21.90 -20.42
CA ASN A 72 -3.29 -23.35 -20.60
C ASN A 72 -1.86 -23.80 -20.89
N GLU A 73 -1.04 -23.85 -19.84
CA GLU A 73 0.37 -24.20 -19.90
C GLU A 73 0.67 -25.43 -19.04
N ALA A 74 1.82 -26.05 -19.27
CA ALA A 74 2.23 -27.20 -18.48
C ALA A 74 2.47 -26.78 -17.01
N GLY A 75 1.54 -27.18 -16.13
CA GLY A 75 1.60 -26.89 -14.70
C GLY A 75 0.69 -25.75 -14.23
N LEU A 76 0.03 -25.02 -15.15
CA LEU A 76 -0.91 -23.94 -14.79
C LEU A 76 -2.07 -23.85 -15.78
N VAL A 77 -3.30 -23.94 -15.26
CA VAL A 77 -4.53 -23.75 -16.03
C VAL A 77 -5.39 -22.71 -15.32
N ILE A 78 -5.69 -21.60 -16.01
CA ILE A 78 -6.53 -20.49 -15.51
C ILE A 78 -7.60 -20.20 -16.56
N PRO A 79 -8.88 -20.02 -16.17
CA PRO A 79 -9.45 -20.28 -14.85
C PRO A 79 -9.26 -21.72 -14.39
N HIS A 80 -9.18 -21.93 -13.08
CA HIS A 80 -8.96 -23.27 -12.52
C HIS A 80 -10.05 -24.23 -13.02
N PRO A 81 -9.70 -25.38 -13.64
CA PRO A 81 -10.60 -26.16 -14.49
C PRO A 81 -11.82 -26.75 -13.77
N HIS A 82 -11.73 -26.93 -12.45
CA HIS A 82 -12.77 -27.52 -11.62
C HIS A 82 -13.32 -26.57 -10.55
N MET A 83 -13.05 -25.26 -10.64
CA MET A 83 -13.50 -24.32 -9.60
C MET A 83 -15.02 -24.32 -9.47
N GLN A 84 -15.74 -24.33 -10.60
CA GLN A 84 -17.20 -24.36 -10.67
C GLN A 84 -17.83 -25.65 -10.12
N ASP A 85 -17.03 -26.69 -9.90
CA ASP A 85 -17.48 -27.99 -9.41
C ASP A 85 -17.30 -28.15 -7.90
N ARG A 86 -16.78 -27.12 -7.23
CA ARG A 86 -16.44 -27.14 -5.81
C ARG A 86 -17.13 -26.00 -5.07
N ASP A 87 -18.20 -26.31 -4.34
CA ASP A 87 -18.93 -25.29 -3.57
C ASP A 87 -18.04 -24.60 -2.53
N PHE A 88 -17.09 -25.33 -1.94
CA PHE A 88 -16.12 -24.78 -0.98
C PHE A 88 -15.11 -23.81 -1.62
N VAL A 89 -15.05 -23.75 -2.95
CA VAL A 89 -14.31 -22.75 -3.72
C VAL A 89 -15.24 -21.62 -4.16
N MET A 90 -16.40 -21.96 -4.71
CA MET A 90 -17.35 -20.99 -5.28
C MET A 90 -18.03 -20.11 -4.22
N LYS A 91 -18.33 -20.64 -3.03
CA LYS A 91 -18.92 -19.85 -1.92
C LYS A 91 -17.97 -18.72 -1.46
N PRO A 92 -16.71 -18.99 -1.07
CA PRO A 92 -15.76 -17.91 -0.75
C PRO A 92 -15.52 -16.96 -1.91
N LEU A 93 -15.36 -17.47 -3.15
CA LEU A 93 -15.12 -16.61 -4.31
C LEU A 93 -16.28 -15.65 -4.56
N ASN A 94 -17.53 -16.13 -4.51
CA ASN A 94 -18.72 -15.29 -4.69
C ASN A 94 -18.85 -14.19 -3.62
N ALA A 95 -18.33 -14.42 -2.41
CA ALA A 95 -18.36 -13.42 -1.34
C ALA A 95 -17.52 -12.16 -1.64
N ILE A 96 -16.47 -12.29 -2.47
CA ILE A 96 -15.54 -11.18 -2.78
C ILE A 96 -15.52 -10.77 -4.26
N ALA A 97 -16.06 -11.60 -5.15
CA ALA A 97 -15.93 -11.43 -6.60
C ALA A 97 -17.25 -11.70 -7.36
N ARG A 98 -18.41 -11.45 -6.73
CA ARG A 98 -19.75 -11.75 -7.30
C ARG A 98 -19.95 -11.30 -8.75
N ASP A 99 -19.48 -10.09 -9.07
CA ASP A 99 -19.70 -9.43 -10.36
C ASP A 99 -18.61 -9.74 -11.39
N VAL A 100 -17.53 -10.43 -10.98
CA VAL A 100 -16.45 -10.81 -11.88
C VAL A 100 -16.97 -11.77 -12.94
N ILE A 101 -16.67 -11.48 -14.21
CA ILE A 101 -17.08 -12.32 -15.33
C ILE A 101 -16.03 -13.41 -15.57
N HIS A 102 -16.45 -14.67 -15.48
CA HIS A 102 -15.58 -15.79 -15.75
C HIS A 102 -15.19 -15.83 -17.24
N PRO A 103 -13.89 -15.78 -17.60
CA PRO A 103 -13.47 -15.54 -18.98
C PRO A 103 -13.83 -16.68 -19.94
N LYS A 104 -13.90 -17.92 -19.47
CA LYS A 104 -14.37 -19.06 -20.28
C LYS A 104 -15.90 -19.16 -20.44
N PHE A 105 -16.66 -18.99 -19.36
CA PHE A 105 -18.11 -19.20 -19.36
C PHE A 105 -18.92 -17.94 -19.69
N GLN A 106 -18.29 -16.75 -19.65
CA GLN A 106 -18.91 -15.46 -19.91
C GLN A 106 -20.16 -15.22 -19.03
N LYS A 107 -20.07 -15.66 -17.77
CA LYS A 107 -21.08 -15.50 -16.73
C LYS A 107 -20.43 -14.91 -15.50
N SER A 108 -21.18 -14.13 -14.73
CA SER A 108 -20.71 -13.66 -13.43
C SER A 108 -20.46 -14.84 -12.49
N ILE A 109 -19.56 -14.66 -11.52
CA ILE A 109 -19.33 -15.66 -10.47
C ILE A 109 -20.62 -15.96 -9.72
N GLU A 110 -21.45 -14.95 -9.44
CA GLU A 110 -22.76 -15.15 -8.84
C GLU A 110 -23.63 -16.09 -9.70
N ALA A 111 -23.75 -15.82 -10.99
CA ALA A 111 -24.52 -16.64 -11.89
C ALA A 111 -23.97 -18.07 -11.97
N LEU A 112 -22.66 -18.26 -11.94
CA LEU A 112 -22.05 -19.60 -11.92
C LEU A 112 -22.33 -20.35 -10.62
N THR A 113 -22.20 -19.68 -9.48
CA THR A 113 -22.50 -20.25 -8.15
C THR A 113 -23.95 -20.70 -8.04
N PHE A 114 -24.90 -19.94 -8.60
CA PHE A 114 -26.33 -20.26 -8.55
C PHE A 114 -26.88 -21.00 -9.78
N SER A 115 -26.07 -21.19 -10.85
CA SER A 115 -26.53 -21.90 -12.06
C SER A 115 -26.73 -23.41 -11.87
N LYS A 116 -26.25 -23.96 -10.76
CA LYS A 116 -26.53 -25.34 -10.32
C LYS A 116 -27.79 -25.34 -9.43
N GLU A 117 -28.95 -25.20 -10.09
CA GLU A 117 -30.31 -25.51 -9.62
C GLU A 117 -30.89 -24.81 -8.36
N LEU A 118 -32.10 -24.27 -8.54
CA LEU A 118 -33.04 -23.92 -7.47
C LEU A 118 -33.30 -25.11 -6.54
N THR A 119 -33.25 -24.87 -5.22
CA THR A 119 -33.99 -25.58 -4.13
C THR A 119 -34.18 -27.08 -4.27
N ASP A 120 -33.33 -27.87 -3.62
CA ASP A 120 -33.72 -28.77 -2.54
C ASP A 120 -32.56 -29.71 -2.19
N MET A 121 -31.70 -29.24 -1.30
CA MET A 121 -31.03 -30.09 -0.32
C MET A 121 -30.49 -29.16 0.75
N VAL A 122 -31.08 -29.26 1.95
CA VAL A 122 -30.42 -28.83 3.17
C VAL A 122 -28.99 -29.36 3.15
N ASP A 123 -28.04 -28.47 2.94
CA ASP A 123 -26.70 -28.51 3.54
C ASP A 123 -25.96 -29.86 3.51
N GLN A 124 -26.11 -30.67 2.45
CA GLN A 124 -25.38 -31.95 2.34
C GLN A 124 -23.90 -31.77 1.98
N SER A 125 -23.48 -30.55 1.60
CA SER A 125 -22.07 -30.24 1.39
C SER A 125 -21.30 -30.11 2.71
N GLY A 126 -22.01 -29.97 3.84
CA GLY A 126 -21.40 -29.78 5.16
C GLY A 126 -20.63 -28.45 5.27
N ILE A 127 -20.84 -27.51 4.35
CA ILE A 127 -20.07 -26.26 4.29
C ILE A 127 -20.72 -25.21 5.19
N SER A 128 -20.16 -25.03 6.38
CA SER A 128 -20.57 -23.98 7.33
C SER A 128 -19.59 -22.81 7.34
N LEU A 129 -20.05 -21.62 7.73
CA LEU A 129 -19.13 -20.53 8.09
C LEU A 129 -18.34 -20.97 9.33
N SER A 130 -17.03 -20.73 9.33
CA SER A 130 -16.18 -21.07 10.47
C SER A 130 -16.60 -20.26 11.70
N GLN A 131 -16.79 -20.93 12.82
CA GLN A 131 -17.08 -20.28 14.10
C GLN A 131 -15.87 -19.49 14.63
N ASN A 132 -14.68 -19.73 14.07
CA ASN A 132 -13.43 -19.06 14.41
C ASN A 132 -13.10 -17.92 13.43
N ALA A 133 -14.07 -17.34 12.71
CA ALA A 133 -13.82 -16.27 11.74
C ALA A 133 -12.95 -15.11 12.29
N SER A 134 -13.04 -14.79 13.58
CA SER A 134 -12.22 -13.77 14.24
C SER A 134 -10.73 -14.13 14.34
N SER A 135 -10.34 -15.40 14.31
CA SER A 135 -8.91 -15.80 14.33
C SER A 135 -8.24 -15.73 12.97
N PHE A 136 -8.99 -15.49 11.90
CA PHE A 136 -8.48 -15.39 10.52
C PHE A 136 -8.41 -13.95 10.00
N GLN A 137 -8.38 -12.97 10.90
CA GLN A 137 -8.21 -11.57 10.53
C GLN A 137 -6.81 -11.34 9.96
N THR A 138 -6.72 -10.45 8.96
CA THR A 138 -5.43 -10.04 8.40
C THR A 138 -4.58 -9.41 9.50
N GLN A 139 -3.25 -9.61 9.44
CA GLN A 139 -2.34 -8.90 10.35
C GLN A 139 -2.46 -7.38 10.24
N LEU A 140 -3.09 -6.86 9.18
CA LEU A 140 -3.32 -5.44 8.99
C LEU A 140 -4.38 -4.88 9.95
N ASN A 141 -5.42 -5.65 10.29
CA ASN A 141 -6.49 -5.21 11.20
C ASN A 141 -6.01 -4.86 12.62
N GLN A 142 -4.80 -5.28 13.00
CA GLN A 142 -4.21 -4.93 14.29
C GLN A 142 -3.67 -3.49 14.34
N PHE A 143 -3.56 -2.81 13.18
CA PHE A 143 -3.03 -1.46 13.08
C PHE A 143 -4.18 -0.44 12.94
N PRO A 144 -4.38 0.45 13.91
CA PRO A 144 -5.53 1.35 13.98
C PRO A 144 -5.36 2.62 13.11
N LEU A 145 -4.91 2.48 11.86
CA LEU A 145 -4.66 3.64 10.99
C LEU A 145 -5.97 4.35 10.58
N ASP A 146 -7.07 3.61 10.55
CA ASP A 146 -8.43 4.09 10.26
C ASP A 146 -9.01 5.00 11.36
N GLN A 147 -8.33 5.10 12.52
CA GLN A 147 -8.70 6.04 13.58
C GLN A 147 -8.21 7.47 13.32
N LEU A 148 -7.28 7.64 12.37
CA LEU A 148 -6.77 8.94 11.95
C LEU A 148 -7.58 9.44 10.75
N ASN A 149 -7.76 10.74 10.59
CA ASN A 149 -8.36 11.34 9.39
C ASN A 149 -7.29 11.68 8.36
N PHE A 150 -6.12 12.15 8.80
CA PHE A 150 -5.05 12.58 7.92
C PHE A 150 -3.66 12.18 8.42
N ILE A 151 -2.94 11.42 7.59
CA ILE A 151 -1.54 11.02 7.78
C ILE A 151 -0.68 11.71 6.72
N ALA A 152 0.36 12.41 7.15
CA ALA A 152 1.36 12.97 6.24
C ALA A 152 2.70 12.23 6.40
N ILE A 153 3.25 11.75 5.30
CA ILE A 153 4.53 11.04 5.26
C ILE A 153 5.57 11.96 4.62
N GLU A 154 6.59 12.28 5.39
CA GLU A 154 7.64 13.23 5.07
C GLU A 154 9.02 12.63 5.20
N GLY A 155 10.03 13.28 4.63
CA GLY A 155 11.35 12.70 4.49
C GLY A 155 12.14 13.22 3.29
N ASN A 156 13.44 12.96 3.30
CA ASN A 156 14.35 13.42 2.26
C ASN A 156 14.07 12.78 0.88
N ILE A 157 14.65 13.34 -0.19
CA ILE A 157 14.48 12.82 -1.55
C ILE A 157 15.07 11.40 -1.61
N GLY A 158 14.27 10.41 -2.02
CA GLY A 158 14.70 9.00 -2.04
C GLY A 158 14.41 8.21 -0.76
N SER A 159 13.72 8.77 0.24
CA SER A 159 13.42 8.08 1.51
C SER A 159 12.28 7.04 1.46
N GLY A 160 11.57 6.92 0.33
CA GLY A 160 10.48 5.94 0.17
C GLY A 160 9.06 6.41 0.55
N LYS A 161 8.84 7.71 0.75
CA LYS A 161 7.52 8.30 1.11
C LYS A 161 6.38 7.82 0.21
N THR A 162 6.53 8.01 -1.11
CA THR A 162 5.51 7.63 -2.11
C THR A 162 5.17 6.15 -2.01
N SER A 163 6.18 5.28 -1.85
CA SER A 163 5.97 3.84 -1.69
C SER A 163 5.19 3.51 -0.43
N LEU A 164 5.50 4.18 0.70
CA LEU A 164 4.79 3.94 1.95
C LEU A 164 3.33 4.44 1.88
N ALA A 165 3.11 5.62 1.30
CA ALA A 165 1.78 6.21 1.12
C ALA A 165 0.87 5.32 0.26
N LEU A 166 1.40 4.80 -0.87
CA LEU A 166 0.68 3.88 -1.74
C LEU A 166 0.32 2.58 -1.01
N LYS A 167 1.31 1.94 -0.34
CA LYS A 167 1.06 0.71 0.40
C LYS A 167 0.00 0.89 1.49
N ILE A 168 0.06 1.97 2.27
CA ILE A 168 -0.94 2.26 3.31
C ILE A 168 -2.31 2.54 2.69
N SER A 169 -2.38 3.30 1.60
CA SER A 169 -3.64 3.56 0.89
C SER A 169 -4.29 2.25 0.41
N GLU A 170 -3.52 1.38 -0.23
CA GLU A 170 -3.98 0.08 -0.74
C GLU A 170 -4.41 -0.86 0.39
N ASP A 171 -3.59 -1.01 1.43
CA ASP A 171 -3.81 -2.00 2.50
C ASP A 171 -4.94 -1.61 3.46
N PHE A 172 -5.22 -0.32 3.62
CA PHE A 172 -6.19 0.21 4.59
C PHE A 172 -7.35 0.97 3.95
N ASN A 173 -7.49 0.93 2.61
CA ASN A 173 -8.53 1.65 1.86
C ASN A 173 -8.55 3.16 2.17
N GLY A 174 -7.36 3.77 2.22
CA GLY A 174 -7.18 5.21 2.42
C GLY A 174 -7.11 5.97 1.10
N LYS A 175 -7.54 7.23 1.07
CA LYS A 175 -7.31 8.13 -0.07
C LYS A 175 -5.83 8.49 -0.16
N CYS A 176 -5.18 8.21 -1.29
CA CYS A 176 -3.79 8.59 -1.50
C CYS A 176 -3.66 9.98 -2.15
N VAL A 177 -2.85 10.85 -1.57
CA VAL A 177 -2.52 12.17 -2.13
C VAL A 177 -1.02 12.23 -2.41
N LEU A 178 -0.66 12.22 -3.70
CA LEU A 178 0.73 12.24 -4.13
C LEU A 178 1.17 13.64 -4.56
N GLU A 179 2.41 14.01 -4.23
CA GLU A 179 3.04 15.25 -4.63
C GLU A 179 3.16 15.35 -6.17
N ARG A 180 2.70 16.46 -6.73
CA ARG A 180 2.80 16.76 -8.16
C ARG A 180 4.03 17.62 -8.42
N PHE A 181 5.10 17.04 -8.96
CA PHE A 181 6.33 17.78 -9.33
C PHE A 181 6.71 17.64 -10.81
N ALA A 182 6.15 16.65 -11.53
CA ALA A 182 6.58 16.33 -12.90
C ALA A 182 6.19 17.40 -13.93
N ASP A 183 5.04 18.06 -13.74
CA ASP A 183 4.51 19.05 -14.69
C ASP A 183 4.96 20.49 -14.41
N ASN A 184 5.91 20.68 -13.49
CA ASN A 184 6.35 22.01 -13.08
C ASN A 184 7.30 22.63 -14.13
N PRO A 185 6.91 23.74 -14.80
CA PRO A 185 7.71 24.32 -15.87
C PRO A 185 9.02 24.97 -15.37
N PHE A 186 9.12 25.30 -14.08
CA PHE A 186 10.32 25.90 -13.50
C PHE A 186 11.33 24.86 -13.01
N LEU A 187 10.93 23.60 -12.83
CA LEU A 187 11.81 22.58 -12.26
C LEU A 187 13.02 22.28 -13.16
N PRO A 188 12.88 22.09 -14.49
CA PRO A 188 14.04 21.97 -15.37
C PRO A 188 14.92 23.23 -15.35
N LEU A 189 14.30 24.42 -15.37
CA LEU A 189 14.99 25.70 -15.40
C LEU A 189 15.80 25.97 -14.12
N PHE A 190 15.31 25.50 -12.97
CA PHE A 190 16.03 25.56 -11.70
C PHE A 190 17.34 24.77 -11.72
N TYR A 191 17.38 23.63 -12.39
CA TYR A 191 18.62 22.87 -12.54
C TYR A 191 19.60 23.52 -13.52
N GLU A 192 19.12 24.36 -14.44
CA GLU A 192 19.97 25.16 -15.33
C GLU A 192 20.53 26.42 -14.65
N ASP A 193 19.69 27.14 -13.88
CA ASP A 193 20.04 28.39 -13.19
C ASP A 193 19.26 28.51 -11.87
N LYS A 194 19.86 27.99 -10.79
CA LYS A 194 19.25 27.98 -9.46
C LYS A 194 18.93 29.40 -8.98
N GLU A 195 19.88 30.33 -9.11
CA GLU A 195 19.72 31.69 -8.58
C GLU A 195 18.50 32.40 -9.19
N ARG A 196 18.30 32.26 -10.50
CA ARG A 196 17.18 32.90 -11.20
C ARG A 196 15.84 32.21 -10.99
N TYR A 197 15.81 30.89 -10.88
CA TYR A 197 14.56 30.12 -10.91
C TYR A 197 14.14 29.49 -9.57
N SER A 198 14.95 29.59 -8.50
CA SER A 198 14.56 29.12 -7.16
C SER A 198 13.25 29.75 -6.69
N PHE A 199 13.13 31.09 -6.74
CA PHE A 199 11.93 31.77 -6.23
C PHE A 199 10.63 31.38 -6.97
N PRO A 200 10.53 31.46 -8.31
CA PRO A 200 9.32 31.04 -9.01
C PRO A 200 9.02 29.54 -8.83
N LEU A 201 10.05 28.68 -8.76
CA LEU A 201 9.87 27.26 -8.49
C LEU A 201 9.25 27.03 -7.11
N GLU A 202 9.84 27.58 -6.04
CA GLU A 202 9.34 27.39 -4.67
C GLU A 202 7.94 27.96 -4.48
N MET A 203 7.62 29.08 -5.15
CA MET A 203 6.27 29.66 -5.15
C MET A 203 5.25 28.77 -5.87
N SER A 204 5.61 28.18 -7.00
CA SER A 204 4.74 27.24 -7.70
C SER A 204 4.47 25.99 -6.86
N PHE A 205 5.50 25.42 -6.22
CA PHE A 205 5.30 24.30 -5.29
C PHE A 205 4.40 24.66 -4.11
N LEU A 206 4.54 25.85 -3.53
CA LEU A 206 3.67 26.30 -2.44
C LEU A 206 2.22 26.39 -2.88
N ALA A 207 1.96 26.98 -4.04
CA ALA A 207 0.61 27.13 -4.59
C ALA A 207 -0.03 25.75 -4.89
N ASP A 208 0.69 24.86 -5.58
CA ASP A 208 0.20 23.54 -5.95
C ASP A 208 -0.08 22.67 -4.71
N ARG A 209 0.85 22.64 -3.74
CA ARG A 209 0.68 21.91 -2.49
C ARG A 209 -0.49 22.44 -1.65
N TYR A 210 -0.66 23.76 -1.59
CA TYR A 210 -1.80 24.34 -0.88
C TYR A 210 -3.12 23.99 -1.54
N GLN A 211 -3.22 24.15 -2.86
CA GLN A 211 -4.45 23.81 -3.60
C GLN A 211 -4.80 22.34 -3.42
N GLN A 212 -3.83 21.45 -3.58
CA GLN A 212 -4.04 20.02 -3.44
C GLN A 212 -4.44 19.64 -2.00
N LEU A 213 -3.75 20.13 -0.97
CA LEU A 213 -4.15 19.83 0.42
C LEU A 213 -5.50 20.45 0.79
N SER A 214 -5.79 21.66 0.30
CA SER A 214 -7.06 22.33 0.53
C SER A 214 -8.23 21.59 -0.13
N ASP A 215 -8.05 21.05 -1.33
CA ASP A 215 -9.10 20.34 -2.05
C ASP A 215 -9.23 18.88 -1.58
N ASP A 216 -8.10 18.17 -1.49
CA ASP A 216 -8.09 16.73 -1.31
C ASP A 216 -8.18 16.27 0.14
N VAL A 217 -7.68 17.07 1.09
CA VAL A 217 -7.67 16.71 2.52
C VAL A 217 -8.86 17.31 3.26
N ALA A 218 -9.31 18.51 2.88
CA ALA A 218 -10.46 19.15 3.54
C ALA A 218 -11.81 18.53 3.14
N GLN A 219 -11.87 17.84 1.99
CA GLN A 219 -13.09 17.16 1.55
C GLN A 219 -13.09 15.72 2.07
N HIS A 220 -14.01 15.42 2.97
CA HIS A 220 -14.29 14.04 3.38
C HIS A 220 -14.85 13.27 2.17
N ASP A 221 -14.10 12.26 1.72
CA ASP A 221 -14.61 11.29 0.76
C ASP A 221 -15.58 10.33 1.48
N LEU A 222 -16.70 10.02 0.84
CA LEU A 222 -17.71 9.09 1.39
C LEU A 222 -17.24 7.63 1.37
N PHE A 223 -16.19 7.30 0.61
CA PHE A 223 -15.78 5.92 0.33
C PHE A 223 -14.42 5.52 0.93
N THR A 224 -13.66 6.45 1.49
CA THR A 224 -12.35 6.16 2.09
C THR A 224 -12.34 6.49 3.58
N ASN A 225 -11.62 5.70 4.37
CA ASN A 225 -11.63 5.85 5.82
C ASN A 225 -10.78 7.04 6.30
N PHE A 226 -9.70 7.36 5.58
CA PHE A 226 -8.75 8.42 5.93
C PHE A 226 -7.94 8.83 4.71
N THR A 227 -7.20 9.93 4.81
CA THR A 227 -6.27 10.40 3.79
C THR A 227 -4.82 10.15 4.19
N VAL A 228 -4.01 9.63 3.28
CA VAL A 228 -2.55 9.51 3.41
C VAL A 228 -1.87 10.29 2.29
N ALA A 229 -1.00 11.22 2.66
CA ALA A 229 -0.21 12.01 1.71
C ALA A 229 1.28 11.67 1.79
N ASP A 230 1.98 11.66 0.65
CA ASP A 230 3.43 11.45 0.60
C ASP A 230 4.26 12.73 0.78
N TYR A 231 3.60 13.80 1.21
CA TYR A 231 4.19 15.07 1.57
C TYR A 231 3.26 15.84 2.52
N TYR A 232 3.80 16.90 3.12
CA TYR A 232 3.06 17.96 3.78
C TYR A 232 3.61 19.33 3.37
N VAL A 233 2.84 20.38 3.63
CA VAL A 233 3.19 21.73 3.17
C VAL A 233 4.50 22.24 3.80
N ILE A 234 4.90 21.77 4.99
CA ILE A 234 6.12 22.22 5.69
C ILE A 234 7.38 22.04 4.85
N LYS A 235 7.41 21.03 3.97
CA LYS A 235 8.50 20.84 3.00
C LYS A 235 8.82 22.10 2.22
N SER A 236 7.81 22.87 1.82
CA SER A 236 7.97 24.18 1.15
C SER A 236 8.86 25.13 1.94
N LEU A 237 8.69 25.20 3.26
CA LEU A 237 9.48 26.08 4.11
C LEU A 237 10.92 25.57 4.28
N ILE A 238 11.13 24.26 4.33
CA ILE A 238 12.46 23.64 4.46
C ILE A 238 13.27 23.87 3.18
N PHE A 239 12.69 23.57 2.02
CA PHE A 239 13.39 23.66 0.73
C PHE A 239 13.71 25.11 0.37
N SER A 240 12.73 26.02 0.51
CA SER A 240 12.94 27.45 0.26
C SER A 240 14.01 28.09 1.15
N LYS A 241 14.20 27.64 2.40
CA LYS A 241 15.28 28.13 3.27
C LYS A 241 16.67 27.82 2.71
N ILE A 242 16.79 26.74 1.95
CA ILE A 242 18.03 26.26 1.36
C ILE A 242 18.28 26.94 0.01
N THR A 243 17.23 27.13 -0.79
CA THR A 243 17.33 27.55 -2.19
C THR A 243 17.23 29.06 -2.41
N LEU A 244 16.61 29.80 -1.48
CA LEU A 244 16.34 31.25 -1.64
C LEU A 244 17.34 32.13 -0.91
N GLN A 245 17.56 33.33 -1.47
CA GLN A 245 18.30 34.38 -0.78
C GLN A 245 17.52 34.91 0.44
N ALA A 246 18.19 35.60 1.36
CA ALA A 246 17.61 35.98 2.65
C ALA A 246 16.33 36.83 2.52
N GLU A 247 16.32 37.80 1.60
CA GLU A 247 15.19 38.70 1.34
C GLU A 247 14.02 37.95 0.70
N GLU A 248 14.30 37.07 -0.26
CA GLU A 248 13.32 36.21 -0.93
C GLU A 248 12.69 35.22 0.04
N TYR A 249 13.51 34.56 0.87
CA TYR A 249 13.06 33.64 1.90
C TYR A 249 12.19 34.36 2.95
N ALA A 250 12.55 35.59 3.34
CA ALA A 250 11.73 36.38 4.26
C ALA A 250 10.34 36.68 3.69
N LEU A 251 10.25 37.01 2.39
CA LEU A 251 8.97 37.18 1.71
C LEU A 251 8.20 35.86 1.63
N TYR A 252 8.85 34.80 1.17
CA TYR A 252 8.29 33.46 1.04
C TYR A 252 7.69 32.97 2.35
N LYS A 253 8.45 33.07 3.45
CA LYS A 253 8.02 32.66 4.79
C LYS A 253 6.78 33.42 5.27
N ARG A 254 6.64 34.71 4.92
CA ARG A 254 5.42 35.48 5.24
C ARG A 254 4.21 34.94 4.48
N LEU A 255 4.36 34.65 3.18
CA LEU A 255 3.30 34.07 2.34
C LEU A 255 2.90 32.68 2.86
N PHE A 256 3.89 31.83 3.09
CA PHE A 256 3.72 30.50 3.69
C PHE A 256 2.91 30.56 4.99
N ASN A 257 3.28 31.44 5.92
CA ASN A 257 2.59 31.54 7.22
C ASN A 257 1.14 32.01 7.12
N MET A 258 0.76 32.73 6.06
CA MET A 258 -0.64 33.10 5.83
C MET A 258 -1.44 31.88 5.36
N MET A 259 -0.90 31.15 4.37
CA MET A 259 -1.54 29.96 3.80
C MET A 259 -1.61 28.80 4.80
N TYR A 260 -0.55 28.59 5.59
CA TYR A 260 -0.45 27.48 6.54
C TYR A 260 -1.55 27.50 7.62
N LYS A 261 -2.05 28.68 7.99
CA LYS A 261 -3.08 28.81 9.04
C LYS A 261 -4.44 28.22 8.64
N GLU A 262 -4.70 28.10 7.34
CA GLU A 262 -5.97 27.62 6.80
C GLU A 262 -5.93 26.11 6.49
N LEU A 263 -4.75 25.51 6.50
CA LEU A 263 -4.58 24.10 6.15
C LEU A 263 -4.92 23.17 7.30
N VAL A 264 -5.54 22.05 6.95
CA VAL A 264 -5.76 20.92 7.85
C VAL A 264 -4.41 20.35 8.28
N LYS A 265 -4.22 20.22 9.59
CA LYS A 265 -3.02 19.59 10.16
C LYS A 265 -3.19 18.07 10.14
N PRO A 266 -2.11 17.30 9.88
CA PRO A 266 -2.17 15.86 9.99
C PRO A 266 -2.37 15.45 11.45
N ASP A 267 -3.19 14.43 11.67
CA ASP A 267 -3.30 13.75 12.95
C ASP A 267 -2.00 13.04 13.29
N LEU A 268 -1.28 12.55 12.26
CA LEU A 268 0.05 11.98 12.40
C LEU A 268 0.99 12.43 11.28
N TYR A 269 2.09 13.06 11.68
CA TYR A 269 3.20 13.43 10.80
C TYR A 269 4.31 12.38 10.94
N ILE A 270 4.56 11.59 9.90
CA ILE A 270 5.58 10.56 9.87
C ILE A 270 6.81 11.11 9.16
N TYR A 271 7.97 11.12 9.82
CA TYR A 271 9.24 11.45 9.18
C TYR A 271 10.07 10.18 8.95
N LEU A 272 10.28 9.82 7.68
CA LEU A 272 11.15 8.73 7.27
C LEU A 272 12.60 9.22 7.21
N TYR A 273 13.38 8.82 8.22
CA TYR A 273 14.82 9.04 8.26
C TYR A 273 15.55 7.94 7.48
N GLN A 274 16.56 8.37 6.72
CA GLN A 274 17.40 7.51 5.90
C GLN A 274 18.81 8.15 5.81
N THR A 275 19.86 7.35 5.70
CA THR A 275 21.21 7.87 5.47
C THR A 275 21.39 8.44 4.06
N GLU A 276 22.28 9.42 3.89
CA GLU A 276 22.58 10.04 2.59
C GLU A 276 23.01 9.02 1.53
N GLU A 277 23.80 8.02 1.92
CA GLU A 277 24.24 6.92 1.07
C GLU A 277 23.04 6.17 0.47
N ARG A 278 22.10 5.75 1.33
CA ARG A 278 20.86 5.06 0.92
C ARG A 278 19.95 5.95 0.09
N LEU A 279 19.85 7.24 0.42
CA LEU A 279 19.05 8.20 -0.37
C LEU A 279 19.58 8.30 -1.80
N LEU A 280 20.91 8.42 -1.97
CA LEU A 280 21.56 8.48 -3.28
C LEU A 280 21.38 7.17 -4.08
N GLU A 281 21.48 6.01 -3.42
CA GLU A 281 21.19 4.71 -4.05
C GLU A 281 19.75 4.66 -4.60
N ASN A 282 18.78 5.10 -3.80
CA ASN A 282 17.37 5.12 -4.19
C ASN A 282 17.08 6.12 -5.31
N ILE A 283 17.69 7.30 -5.28
CA ILE A 283 17.57 8.31 -6.36
C ILE A 283 18.11 7.75 -7.67
N LYS A 284 19.31 7.13 -7.63
CA LYS A 284 19.91 6.50 -8.82
C LYS A 284 19.05 5.38 -9.37
N LYS A 285 18.54 4.49 -8.51
CA LYS A 285 17.63 3.40 -8.90
C LYS A 285 16.34 3.92 -9.55
N ARG A 286 15.82 5.05 -9.07
CA ARG A 286 14.60 5.69 -9.61
C ARG A 286 14.80 6.32 -11.00
N GLY A 287 16.01 6.76 -11.32
CA GLY A 287 16.40 7.10 -12.70
C GLY A 287 15.70 8.32 -13.32
N ARG A 288 15.26 9.32 -12.52
CA ARG A 288 14.73 10.58 -13.07
C ARG A 288 15.86 11.45 -13.62
N ASP A 289 15.73 11.91 -14.87
CA ASP A 289 16.77 12.64 -15.58
C ASP A 289 17.27 13.89 -14.84
N TYR A 290 16.34 14.65 -14.24
CA TYR A 290 16.65 15.90 -13.53
C TYR A 290 17.22 15.68 -12.11
N GLU A 291 17.16 14.47 -11.55
CA GLU A 291 17.67 14.16 -10.20
C GLU A 291 19.10 13.60 -10.21
N GLN A 292 19.66 13.29 -11.39
CA GLN A 292 20.96 12.61 -11.50
C GLN A 292 22.15 13.44 -10.96
N ASN A 293 22.00 14.76 -10.93
CA ASN A 293 23.03 15.71 -10.47
C ASN A 293 22.76 16.25 -9.06
N ILE A 294 21.97 15.55 -8.25
CA ILE A 294 21.76 15.94 -6.85
C ILE A 294 23.03 15.65 -6.05
N GLU A 295 23.60 16.72 -5.48
CA GLU A 295 24.78 16.67 -4.62
C GLU A 295 24.44 16.13 -3.23
N ALA A 296 25.38 15.39 -2.63
CA ALA A 296 25.23 14.87 -1.26
C ALA A 296 25.02 15.99 -0.23
N ASP A 297 25.75 17.11 -0.37
CA ASP A 297 25.64 18.26 0.51
C ASP A 297 24.23 18.88 0.50
N TYR A 298 23.55 18.87 -0.66
CA TYR A 298 22.17 19.33 -0.74
C TYR A 298 21.21 18.43 0.04
N LEU A 299 21.40 17.10 -0.02
CA LEU A 299 20.63 16.16 0.79
C LEU A 299 20.90 16.35 2.28
N ALA A 300 22.16 16.57 2.67
CA ALA A 300 22.55 16.84 4.05
C ALA A 300 21.88 18.11 4.60
N GLN A 301 21.82 19.18 3.81
CA GLN A 301 21.13 20.42 4.18
C GLN A 301 19.62 20.22 4.36
N ILE A 302 18.98 19.43 3.49
CA ILE A 302 17.56 19.07 3.65
C ILE A 302 17.34 18.25 4.93
N GLN A 303 18.21 17.26 5.19
CA GLN A 303 18.18 16.44 6.40
C GLN A 303 18.24 17.30 7.66
N GLN A 304 19.16 18.28 7.68
CA GLN A 304 19.29 19.24 8.77
C GLN A 304 18.03 20.10 8.91
N GLY A 305 17.47 20.58 7.80
CA GLY A 305 16.23 21.36 7.80
C GLY A 305 15.04 20.62 8.42
N TYR A 306 14.86 19.33 8.10
CA TYR A 306 13.87 18.50 8.77
C TYR A 306 14.16 18.31 10.26
N ALA A 307 15.42 18.04 10.62
CA ALA A 307 15.80 17.85 12.02
C ALA A 307 15.58 19.13 12.86
N GLU A 308 15.83 20.32 12.29
CA GLU A 308 15.51 21.60 12.92
C GLU A 308 14.00 21.78 13.09
N PHE A 309 13.22 21.51 12.03
CA PHE A 309 11.76 21.61 12.08
C PHE A 309 11.18 20.70 13.16
N ILE A 310 11.51 19.40 13.14
CA ILE A 310 10.99 18.40 14.08
C ILE A 310 11.29 18.79 15.53
N ARG A 311 12.49 19.28 15.82
CA ARG A 311 12.86 19.73 17.18
C ARG A 311 12.08 20.98 17.62
N SER A 312 11.72 21.84 16.67
CA SER A 312 11.03 23.11 16.96
C SER A 312 9.51 22.95 17.09
N GLN A 313 8.95 21.92 16.46
CA GLN A 313 7.51 21.77 16.30
C GLN A 313 6.88 21.16 17.55
N LYS A 314 5.85 21.81 18.08
CA LYS A 314 5.09 21.35 19.26
C LYS A 314 3.64 20.99 18.98
N ASP A 315 3.11 21.47 17.85
CA ASP A 315 1.67 21.39 17.55
C ASP A 315 1.33 20.26 16.57
N LEU A 316 2.28 19.36 16.28
CA LEU A 316 2.06 18.18 15.43
C LEU A 316 2.47 16.94 16.22
N ASN A 317 1.68 15.87 16.13
CA ASN A 317 2.14 14.54 16.54
C ASN A 317 3.14 14.04 15.48
N ILE A 318 4.42 14.01 15.85
CA ILE A 318 5.51 13.63 14.94
C ILE A 318 6.07 12.27 15.34
N LYS A 319 6.06 11.33 14.40
CA LYS A 319 6.73 10.04 14.51
C LYS A 319 7.93 9.97 13.56
N VAL A 320 9.13 9.94 14.12
CA VAL A 320 10.35 9.63 13.36
C VAL A 320 10.51 8.12 13.25
N ILE A 321 10.74 7.62 12.03
CA ILE A 321 11.00 6.21 11.74
C ILE A 321 12.30 6.13 10.95
N ASP A 322 13.28 5.43 11.50
CA ASP A 322 14.53 5.10 10.79
C ASP A 322 14.28 3.89 9.88
N VAL A 323 14.47 4.08 8.58
CA VAL A 323 14.28 3.03 7.56
C VAL A 323 15.60 2.62 6.88
N THR A 324 16.75 2.98 7.48
CA THR A 324 18.11 2.73 6.93
C THR A 324 18.36 1.26 6.58
N ASP A 325 17.90 0.38 7.46
CA ASP A 325 18.09 -1.07 7.35
C ASP A 325 16.80 -1.82 6.96
N LEU A 326 15.77 -1.09 6.52
CA LEU A 326 14.46 -1.66 6.18
C LEU A 326 14.18 -1.52 4.69
N ASP A 327 13.88 -2.64 4.01
CA ASP A 327 13.37 -2.63 2.64
C ASP A 327 11.86 -2.87 2.64
N PHE A 328 11.09 -1.95 3.22
CA PHE A 328 9.63 -2.07 3.31
C PHE A 328 8.92 -2.06 1.94
N VAL A 329 9.64 -1.79 0.85
CA VAL A 329 9.09 -1.84 -0.50
C VAL A 329 9.02 -3.29 -0.99
N ASN A 330 10.09 -4.07 -0.78
CA ASN A 330 10.18 -5.44 -1.28
C ASN A 330 10.04 -6.51 -0.19
N ASN A 331 10.14 -6.13 1.09
CA ASN A 331 10.05 -7.02 2.24
C ASN A 331 8.83 -6.68 3.10
N GLN A 332 7.90 -7.64 3.19
CA GLN A 332 6.67 -7.49 3.95
C GLN A 332 6.92 -7.41 5.46
N GLU A 333 7.92 -8.10 6.01
CA GLU A 333 8.24 -8.03 7.44
C GLU A 333 8.73 -6.64 7.83
N ASP A 334 9.56 -6.02 6.99
CA ASP A 334 10.03 -4.65 7.18
C ASP A 334 8.88 -3.65 7.09
N TYR A 335 7.95 -3.85 6.16
CA TYR A 335 6.72 -3.04 6.08
C TYR A 335 5.86 -3.18 7.33
N LEU A 336 5.65 -4.41 7.82
CA LEU A 336 4.93 -4.63 9.07
C LEU A 336 5.65 -4.03 10.28
N ASN A 337 6.99 -3.96 10.27
CA ASN A 337 7.76 -3.25 11.29
C ASN A 337 7.46 -1.74 11.25
N VAL A 338 7.48 -1.13 10.07
CA VAL A 338 7.10 0.28 9.90
C VAL A 338 5.68 0.53 10.42
N LEU A 339 4.70 -0.32 10.06
CA LEU A 339 3.32 -0.20 10.56
C LEU A 339 3.22 -0.34 12.08
N LYS A 340 3.99 -1.24 12.71
CA LYS A 340 4.05 -1.35 14.18
C LYS A 340 4.55 -0.06 14.83
N GLN A 341 5.56 0.58 14.23
CA GLN A 341 6.07 1.86 14.73
C GLN A 341 5.06 2.99 14.57
N ILE A 342 4.29 3.01 13.47
CA ILE A 342 3.18 3.95 13.25
C ILE A 342 2.08 3.73 14.29
N ALA A 343 1.62 2.50 14.45
CA ALA A 343 0.56 2.17 15.42
C ALA A 343 0.95 2.50 16.87
N ALA A 344 2.22 2.32 17.23
CA ALA A 344 2.72 2.72 18.55
C ALA A 344 2.65 4.23 18.79
N ALA A 345 2.69 5.06 17.74
CA ALA A 345 2.53 6.51 17.85
C ALA A 345 1.06 6.92 18.03
N ILE A 346 0.12 6.15 17.47
CA ILE A 346 -1.33 6.38 17.61
C ILE A 346 -1.78 6.07 19.05
N ALA A 347 -1.26 5.00 19.65
CA ALA A 347 -1.66 4.57 20.99
C ALA A 347 -1.04 5.41 22.14
N ALA A 348 -0.14 6.35 21.83
CA ALA A 348 0.56 7.17 22.82
C ALA A 348 -0.13 8.51 23.11
N ASP A 349 -1.15 8.87 22.31
CA ASP A 349 -2.05 10.01 22.51
C ASP A 349 -3.33 9.57 23.24
#